data_AF-A0A7J4HI39-F1
#
_entry.id   AF-A0A7J4HI39-F1
#
_cell.length_a   1.000
_cell.length_b   1.000
_cell.length_c   1.000
_cell.angle_alpha   90.00
_cell.angle_beta   90.00
_cell.angle_gamma   90.00
#
_symmetry.space_group_name_H-M   'P 1'
#
loop_
_entity.id
_entity.type
_entity.pdbx_description
1 polymer ?
#
loop_
_entity_poly.entity_id
_entity_poly.type
_entity_poly.pdbx_seq_one_letter_code
_entity_poly.pdbx_strand_id
1 'polypeptide(L)'
;MSDDGSTLIGEFLQGEGEPSSSWVMLVMGFVSTMVFLILYGILFPSSDLPVISSVLPVFDGVFDSGIWFFILGAMIGVFAILGTMLTEATSE
;
A
#
# COMPACT_ATOMS: atom_id res chain seq x y z
N MET A 1 -16.32 -47.15 4.03
CA MET A 1 -17.05 -45.86 4.10
C MET A 1 -16.44 -45.08 5.24
N SER A 2 -15.35 -44.35 4.97
CA SER A 2 -14.56 -43.65 6.01
C SER A 2 -13.62 -42.62 5.38
N ASP A 3 -14.15 -41.69 4.60
CA ASP A 3 -13.34 -40.63 3.98
C ASP A 3 -13.98 -39.24 4.03
N ASP A 4 -15.16 -39.12 4.65
CA ASP A 4 -15.94 -37.87 4.66
C ASP A 4 -15.57 -36.94 5.83
N GLY A 5 -14.94 -37.48 6.89
CA GLY A 5 -14.53 -36.71 8.07
C GLY A 5 -13.20 -35.98 7.95
N SER A 6 -12.32 -36.44 7.03
CA SER A 6 -10.98 -35.86 6.80
C SER A 6 -11.08 -34.55 6.00
N THR A 7 -11.91 -34.53 4.97
CA THR A 7 -12.22 -33.36 4.13
C THR A 7 -12.87 -32.24 4.92
N LEU A 8 -13.81 -32.55 5.82
CA LEU A 8 -14.47 -31.54 6.64
C LEU A 8 -13.50 -30.85 7.62
N ILE A 9 -12.55 -31.58 8.23
CA ILE A 9 -11.58 -30.99 9.17
C ILE A 9 -10.54 -30.12 8.44
N GLY A 10 -10.16 -30.48 7.22
CA GLY A 10 -9.24 -29.68 6.40
C GLY A 10 -9.82 -28.33 5.97
N GLU A 11 -11.11 -28.30 5.64
CA GLU A 11 -11.82 -27.08 5.22
C GLU A 11 -12.00 -26.06 6.36
N PHE A 12 -12.18 -26.52 7.61
CA PHE A 12 -12.24 -25.62 8.77
C PHE A 12 -10.87 -25.13 9.27
N LEU A 13 -9.78 -25.83 8.94
CA LEU A 13 -8.41 -25.44 9.30
C LEU A 13 -7.75 -24.56 8.22
N GLN A 14 -8.26 -24.59 7.00
CA GLN A 14 -7.93 -23.61 5.99
C GLN A 14 -8.87 -22.42 6.21
N GLY A 15 -8.41 -21.46 7.04
CA GLY A 15 -9.13 -20.21 7.26
C GLY A 15 -9.60 -19.68 5.90
N GLU A 16 -10.92 -19.51 5.75
CA GLU A 16 -11.56 -19.13 4.48
C GLU A 16 -10.64 -18.15 3.75
N GLY A 17 -10.18 -18.55 2.56
CA GLY A 17 -9.26 -17.74 1.77
C GLY A 17 -9.77 -16.31 1.76
N GLU A 18 -8.93 -15.37 2.22
CA GLU A 18 -9.33 -13.99 2.47
C GLU A 18 -10.22 -13.53 1.31
N PRO A 19 -11.45 -13.03 1.58
CA PRO A 19 -12.37 -12.68 0.51
C PRO A 19 -11.64 -11.81 -0.50
N SER A 20 -11.79 -12.06 -1.79
CA SER A 20 -11.13 -11.24 -2.83
C SER A 20 -11.42 -9.74 -2.68
N SER A 21 -12.52 -9.41 -1.98
CA SER A 21 -12.89 -8.06 -1.59
C SER A 21 -12.06 -7.43 -0.44
N SER A 22 -11.28 -8.20 0.33
CA SER A 22 -10.37 -7.68 1.37
C SER A 22 -9.35 -6.70 0.78
N TRP A 23 -8.86 -7.00 -0.43
CA TRP A 23 -7.96 -6.14 -1.18
C TRP A 23 -8.61 -4.79 -1.52
N VAL A 24 -9.92 -4.81 -1.82
CA VAL A 24 -10.69 -3.58 -2.11
C VAL A 24 -10.78 -2.70 -0.86
N MET A 25 -10.95 -3.29 0.33
CA MET A 25 -10.99 -2.52 1.57
C MET A 25 -9.65 -1.86 1.87
N LEU A 26 -8.54 -2.57 1.63
CA LEU A 26 -7.19 -2.01 1.78
C LEU A 26 -6.94 -0.86 0.80
N VAL A 27 -7.28 -1.04 -0.48
CA VAL A 27 -7.14 0.02 -1.49
C VAL A 27 -8.00 1.24 -1.12
N MET A 28 -9.24 1.02 -0.71
CA MET A 28 -10.13 2.11 -0.30
C MET A 28 -9.60 2.85 0.94
N GLY A 29 -9.07 2.13 1.92
CA GLY A 29 -8.43 2.73 3.09
C GLY A 29 -7.20 3.55 2.71
N PHE A 30 -6.36 3.04 1.81
CA PHE A 30 -5.18 3.75 1.30
C PHE A 30 -5.57 5.03 0.55
N VAL A 31 -6.52 4.93 -0.39
CA VAL A 31 -7.01 6.09 -1.16
C VAL A 31 -7.64 7.12 -0.24
N SER A 32 -8.48 6.70 0.72
CA SER A 32 -9.11 7.59 1.69
C SER A 32 -8.09 8.34 2.55
N THR A 33 -7.05 7.63 3.02
CA THR A 33 -5.94 8.23 3.77
C THR A 33 -5.18 9.24 2.92
N MET A 34 -4.91 8.92 1.64
CA MET A 34 -4.22 9.82 0.73
C MET A 34 -5.02 11.11 0.49
N VAL A 35 -6.33 10.99 0.24
CA VAL A 35 -7.22 12.15 0.06
C VAL A 35 -7.27 13.01 1.33
N PHE A 36 -7.38 12.39 2.51
CA PHE A 36 -7.36 13.09 3.78
C PHE A 36 -6.06 13.90 3.96
N LEU A 37 -4.90 13.28 3.70
CA LEU A 37 -3.61 13.95 3.83
C LEU A 37 -3.45 15.13 2.86
N ILE A 38 -3.93 14.99 1.63
CA ILE A 38 -3.95 16.09 0.64
C ILE A 38 -4.83 17.24 1.14
N LEU A 39 -6.05 16.95 1.59
CA LEU A 39 -6.96 17.96 2.13
C LEU A 39 -6.39 18.63 3.37
N TYR A 40 -5.75 17.88 4.26
CA TYR A 40 -5.10 18.40 5.46
C TYR A 40 -3.96 19.37 5.09
N GLY A 41 -3.08 19.00 4.16
CA GLY A 41 -1.99 19.87 3.72
C GLY A 41 -2.48 21.19 3.11
N ILE A 42 -3.63 21.17 2.43
CA ILE A 42 -4.26 22.39 1.89
C ILE A 42 -4.88 23.24 3.01
N LEU A 43 -5.57 22.61 3.96
CA LEU A 43 -6.30 23.30 5.03
C LEU A 43 -5.36 23.84 6.12
N PHE A 44 -4.24 23.16 6.37
CA PHE A 44 -3.26 23.49 7.40
C PHE A 44 -1.83 23.55 6.82
N PRO A 45 -1.53 24.54 5.96
CA PRO A 45 -0.27 24.59 5.23
C PRO A 45 0.97 24.83 6.12
N SER A 46 0.79 25.37 7.33
CA SER A 46 1.89 25.63 8.27
C SER A 46 2.05 24.53 9.33
N SER A 47 1.36 23.41 9.17
CA SER A 47 1.37 22.30 10.12
C SER A 47 1.89 21.05 9.44
N ASP A 48 2.79 20.33 10.11
CA ASP A 48 3.33 19.08 9.59
C ASP A 48 2.23 18.06 9.35
N LEU A 49 2.43 17.21 8.34
CA LEU A 49 1.50 16.14 8.04
C LEU A 49 1.41 15.19 9.23
N PRO A 50 0.19 14.85 9.70
CA PRO A 50 0.01 13.90 10.78
C PRO A 50 0.48 12.51 10.34
N VAL A 51 0.96 11.72 11.30
CA VAL A 51 1.39 10.30 11.13
C VAL A 51 2.71 10.09 10.37
N ILE A 52 3.07 10.92 9.39
CA ILE A 52 4.26 10.69 8.56
C ILE A 52 5.51 11.33 9.16
N SER A 53 5.41 12.58 9.62
CA SER A 53 6.52 13.36 10.19
C SER A 53 7.10 12.74 11.47
N SER A 54 6.26 12.09 12.27
CA SER A 54 6.66 11.44 13.52
C SER A 54 7.34 10.08 13.33
N VAL A 55 7.10 9.41 12.20
CA VAL A 55 7.60 8.04 11.95
C VAL A 55 8.95 8.07 11.23
N LEU A 56 9.18 9.03 10.33
CA LEU A 56 10.43 9.16 9.59
C LEU A 56 10.91 10.62 9.54
N PRO A 57 11.82 11.02 10.47
CA PRO A 57 12.34 12.39 10.58
C PRO A 57 13.06 12.92 9.34
N VAL A 58 13.52 12.03 8.45
CA VAL A 58 14.20 12.40 7.18
C VAL A 58 13.24 13.07 6.19
N PHE A 59 11.93 12.90 6.37
CA PHE A 59 10.92 13.52 5.50
C PHE A 59 10.32 14.82 6.06
N ASP A 60 10.83 15.30 7.20
CA ASP A 60 10.47 16.59 7.74
C ASP A 60 10.82 17.72 6.75
N GLY A 61 9.89 18.63 6.49
CA GLY A 61 10.01 19.70 5.48
C GLY A 61 9.93 19.27 4.00
N VAL A 62 10.13 17.99 3.65
CA VAL A 62 9.97 17.49 2.26
C VAL A 62 8.51 17.56 1.82
N PHE A 63 7.59 17.26 2.75
CA PHE A 63 6.15 17.28 2.48
C PHE A 63 5.55 18.70 2.38
N ASP A 64 6.16 19.69 3.03
CA ASP A 64 5.76 21.11 2.97
C ASP A 64 5.98 21.71 1.57
N SER A 65 7.11 21.36 0.94
CA SER A 65 7.49 21.91 -0.38
C SER A 65 6.74 21.31 -1.57
N GLY A 66 5.92 20.27 -1.38
CA GLY A 66 5.25 19.55 -2.48
C GLY A 66 6.18 18.72 -3.38
N ILE A 67 7.50 18.75 -3.16
CA ILE A 67 8.50 17.98 -3.94
C ILE A 67 8.31 16.47 -3.78
N TRP A 68 7.69 16.04 -2.67
CA TRP A 68 7.45 14.64 -2.36
C TRP A 68 6.62 13.92 -3.43
N PHE A 69 5.71 14.60 -4.13
CA PHE A 69 4.97 14.04 -5.27
C PHE A 69 5.92 13.65 -6.42
N PHE A 70 6.93 14.48 -6.70
CA PHE A 70 7.95 14.20 -7.70
C PHE A 70 8.84 13.02 -7.29
N ILE A 71 9.26 12.96 -6.02
CA ILE A 71 10.08 11.87 -5.48
C ILE A 71 9.31 10.54 -5.56
N LEU A 72 8.03 10.56 -5.18
CA LEU A 72 7.15 9.39 -5.25
C LEU A 72 6.95 8.94 -6.70
N GLY A 73 6.69 9.86 -7.63
CA GLY A 73 6.59 9.55 -9.06
C GLY A 73 7.88 8.97 -9.65
N ALA A 74 9.03 9.54 -9.31
CA ALA A 74 10.33 9.03 -9.74
C ALA A 74 10.60 7.61 -9.20
N MET A 75 10.28 7.38 -7.92
CA MET A 75 10.41 6.07 -7.29
C MET A 75 9.53 5.03 -7.99
N ILE A 76 8.24 5.33 -8.23
CA ILE A 76 7.35 4.44 -9.00
C ILE A 76 7.90 4.16 -10.40
N GLY A 77 8.41 5.18 -11.09
CA GLY A 77 9.01 5.02 -12.42
C GLY A 77 10.22 4.08 -12.41
N VAL A 78 11.12 4.22 -11.43
CA VAL A 78 12.27 3.32 -11.26
C VAL A 78 11.80 1.90 -10.95
N PHE A 79 10.84 1.72 -10.03
CA PHE A 79 10.31 0.40 -9.71
C PHE A 79 9.59 -0.26 -10.89
N ALA A 80 8.90 0.52 -11.73
CA ALA A 80 8.28 0.00 -12.94
C ALA A 80 9.34 -0.52 -13.92
N ILE A 81 10.42 0.24 -14.16
CA ILE A 81 11.53 -0.18 -15.01
C ILE A 81 12.23 -1.42 -14.45
N LEU A 82 12.52 -1.44 -13.14
CA LEU A 82 13.12 -2.60 -12.49
C LEU A 82 12.20 -3.83 -12.55
N GLY A 83 10.89 -3.63 -12.37
CA GLY A 83 9.89 -4.68 -12.48
C GLY A 83 9.81 -5.28 -13.88
N THR A 84 9.81 -4.45 -14.92
CA THR A 84 9.84 -4.94 -16.32
C THR A 84 11.14 -5.67 -16.61
N MET A 85 12.29 -5.13 -16.20
CA MET A 85 13.59 -5.76 -16.39
C MET A 85 13.70 -7.11 -15.68
N LEU A 86 13.19 -7.24 -14.44
CA LEU A 86 13.20 -8.48 -13.69
C LEU A 86 12.23 -9.51 -14.28
N THR A 87 11.08 -9.06 -14.78
CA THR A 87 10.10 -9.91 -15.48
C THR A 87 10.71 -10.47 -16.76
N GLU A 88 11.39 -9.63 -17.56
CA GLU A 88 12.12 -10.07 -18.74
C GLU A 88 13.25 -11.04 -18.38
N ALA A 89 14.05 -10.73 -17.35
CA ALA A 89 15.17 -11.56 -16.93
C ALA A 89 14.76 -12.93 -16.33
N THR A 90 13.53 -13.06 -15.84
CA THR A 90 12.98 -14.32 -15.29
C THR A 90 12.12 -15.08 -16.31
N SER A 91 11.77 -14.45 -17.44
CA SER A 91 10.97 -15.05 -18.50
C SER A 91 11.79 -15.93 -19.47
N GLU A 92 13.06 -16.18 -19.17
CA GLU A 92 13.95 -17.10 -19.89
C GLU A 92 14.26 -18.35 -19.06
#